data_AF-A0A430S0F1-F1
#
_entry.id   AF-A0A430S0F1-F1
#
_cell.length_a   1.000
_cell.length_b   1.000
_cell.length_c   1.000
_cell.angle_alpha   90.00
_cell.angle_beta   90.00
_cell.angle_gamma   90.00
#
_symmetry.space_group_name_H-M   'P 1'
#
loop_
_entity.id
_entity.type
_entity.pdbx_description
1 polymer ?
#
loop_
_entity_poly.entity_id
_entity_poly.type
_entity_poly.pdbx_seq_one_letter_code
_entity_poly.pdbx_strand_id
1 'polypeptide(L)'
;MALAAGDGVTMVAAAGNENCPFAFYPAAEPTAIAVAATGPENVKAPYSNYGSEIWVAAPGGDLANYGTSGGVLSTVPGGGYAYYQGTSMASPHVAGVVALMLAANPDLTPSQIRLILRGTASDLGAAGWDPYYGYGLVNAEAAVRVARDLLSARFSEFWVRLRQGSTVVAEVQADQGGNFTLENVSAGSYTLEAGNDRDGDGVLGEPGEFYGSSTINVAYTGDLSGIGLNVQPR
;
A
#
# COMPACT_ATOMS: atom_id res chain seq x y z
N MET A 1 15.96 -10.74 -11.00
CA MET A 1 14.81 -9.91 -10.58
C MET A 1 13.88 -10.63 -9.61
N ALA A 2 13.69 -11.96 -9.75
CA ALA A 2 13.00 -12.77 -8.73
C ALA A 2 13.53 -12.59 -7.29
N LEU A 3 14.85 -12.35 -7.13
CA LEU A 3 15.46 -12.05 -5.82
C LEU A 3 14.91 -10.76 -5.19
N ALA A 4 14.81 -9.65 -5.95
CA ALA A 4 14.32 -8.37 -5.42
C ALA A 4 12.85 -8.45 -4.95
N ALA A 5 11.98 -9.12 -5.73
CA ALA A 5 10.60 -9.35 -5.32
C ALA A 5 10.50 -10.28 -4.08
N GLY A 6 11.39 -11.27 -3.97
CA GLY A 6 11.51 -12.15 -2.80
C GLY A 6 11.99 -11.43 -1.53
N ASP A 7 12.77 -10.35 -1.69
CA ASP A 7 13.26 -9.51 -0.60
C ASP A 7 12.31 -8.34 -0.26
N GLY A 8 11.07 -8.37 -0.76
CA GLY A 8 10.06 -7.34 -0.49
C GLY A 8 10.18 -6.06 -1.32
N VAL A 9 11.05 -6.02 -2.33
CA VAL A 9 11.26 -4.86 -3.18
C VAL A 9 10.23 -4.81 -4.31
N THR A 10 9.55 -3.68 -4.47
CA THR A 10 8.65 -3.44 -5.59
C THR A 10 9.42 -2.91 -6.81
N MET A 11 9.31 -3.62 -7.93
CA MET A 11 9.96 -3.26 -9.19
C MET A 11 9.00 -2.47 -10.08
N VAL A 12 9.38 -1.25 -10.48
CA VAL A 12 8.65 -0.41 -11.44
C VAL A 12 9.52 -0.18 -12.66
N ALA A 13 9.01 -0.46 -13.87
CA ALA A 13 9.82 -0.42 -15.09
C ALA A 13 9.04 0.14 -16.29
N ALA A 14 9.77 0.81 -17.18
CA ALA A 14 9.23 1.42 -18.39
C ALA A 14 8.93 0.37 -19.46
N ALA A 15 7.76 0.45 -20.10
CA ALA A 15 7.36 -0.53 -21.11
C ALA A 15 8.21 -0.52 -22.39
N GLY A 16 8.79 0.64 -22.74
CA GLY A 16 9.52 0.87 -24.00
C GLY A 16 8.82 1.90 -24.90
N ASN A 17 9.53 2.39 -25.91
CA ASN A 17 9.17 3.57 -26.71
C ASN A 17 9.13 3.30 -28.23
N GLU A 18 8.81 2.07 -28.64
CA GLU A 18 8.87 1.59 -30.02
C GLU A 18 7.48 1.32 -30.63
N ASN A 19 6.41 1.59 -29.87
CA ASN A 19 5.03 1.22 -30.18
C ASN A 19 4.89 -0.27 -30.56
N CYS A 20 5.61 -1.13 -29.83
CA CYS A 20 5.55 -2.58 -29.99
C CYS A 20 4.44 -3.22 -29.14
N PRO A 21 3.85 -4.35 -29.58
CA PRO A 21 2.80 -5.08 -28.87
C PRO A 21 3.35 -5.98 -27.76
N PHE A 22 4.43 -5.57 -27.09
CA PHE A 22 4.97 -6.19 -25.89
C PHE A 22 5.83 -5.19 -25.11
N ALA A 23 5.87 -5.31 -23.79
CA ALA A 23 6.83 -4.58 -22.98
C ALA A 23 8.24 -5.15 -23.15
N PHE A 24 9.28 -4.33 -22.96
CA PHE A 24 10.66 -4.80 -22.93
C PHE A 24 11.08 -5.22 -21.54
N TYR A 25 12.04 -6.13 -21.43
CA TYR A 25 12.67 -6.41 -20.14
C TYR A 25 13.42 -5.15 -19.66
N PRO A 26 13.28 -4.78 -18.37
CA PRO A 26 12.70 -5.59 -17.29
C PRO A 26 11.20 -5.42 -17.02
N ALA A 27 10.49 -4.54 -17.74
CA ALA A 27 9.05 -4.37 -17.56
C ALA A 27 8.25 -5.63 -17.92
N ALA A 28 8.75 -6.46 -18.84
CA ALA A 28 8.13 -7.74 -19.20
C ALA A 28 8.21 -8.83 -18.12
N GLU A 29 8.95 -8.62 -17.02
CA GLU A 29 8.99 -9.57 -15.92
C GLU A 29 7.62 -9.64 -15.21
N PRO A 30 7.06 -10.83 -14.94
CA PRO A 30 5.74 -10.96 -14.31
C PRO A 30 5.58 -10.24 -12.96
N THR A 31 6.69 -10.09 -12.22
CA THR A 31 6.72 -9.42 -10.92
C THR A 31 6.90 -7.90 -11.03
N ALA A 32 7.31 -7.38 -12.19
CA ALA A 32 7.49 -5.95 -12.41
C ALA A 32 6.15 -5.25 -12.67
N ILE A 33 6.05 -4.01 -12.24
CA ILE A 33 4.98 -3.08 -12.60
C ILE A 33 5.42 -2.43 -13.90
N ALA A 34 4.96 -2.96 -15.03
CA ALA A 34 5.20 -2.38 -16.34
C ALA A 34 4.35 -1.13 -16.54
N VAL A 35 5.02 -0.02 -16.87
CA VAL A 35 4.39 1.30 -16.98
C VAL A 35 4.32 1.75 -18.44
N ALA A 36 3.09 1.90 -18.93
CA ALA A 36 2.81 2.55 -20.22
C ALA A 36 2.77 4.08 -20.06
N ALA A 37 2.98 4.81 -21.15
CA ALA A 37 2.94 6.26 -21.18
C ALA A 37 1.64 6.79 -21.77
N THR A 38 1.04 7.77 -21.09
CA THR A 38 0.01 8.65 -21.66
C THR A 38 0.59 10.01 -22.02
N GLY A 39 0.05 10.62 -23.08
CA GLY A 39 0.23 12.03 -23.40
C GLY A 39 -0.84 12.90 -22.76
N PRO A 40 -0.98 14.16 -23.22
CA PRO A 40 -2.13 15.00 -22.88
C PRO A 40 -3.47 14.29 -23.13
N GLU A 41 -4.49 14.68 -22.37
CA GLU A 41 -5.86 14.13 -22.46
C GLU A 41 -5.94 12.61 -22.16
N ASN A 42 -4.93 12.06 -21.47
CA ASN A 42 -4.86 10.64 -21.08
C ASN A 42 -4.86 9.66 -22.26
N VAL A 43 -4.51 10.12 -23.46
CA VAL A 43 -4.37 9.26 -24.63
C VAL A 43 -3.04 8.50 -24.56
N LYS A 44 -3.02 7.21 -24.93
CA LYS A 44 -1.75 6.45 -25.02
C LYS A 44 -0.77 7.22 -25.90
N ALA A 45 0.42 7.48 -25.37
CA ALA A 45 1.46 8.14 -26.13
C ALA A 45 1.81 7.31 -27.39
N PRO A 46 2.00 7.94 -28.56
CA PRO A 46 2.15 7.23 -29.84
C PRO A 46 3.35 6.28 -29.86
N TYR A 47 4.38 6.54 -29.05
CA TYR A 47 5.56 5.71 -28.92
C TYR A 47 5.43 4.59 -27.86
N SER A 48 4.48 4.66 -26.93
CA SER A 48 4.45 3.71 -25.80
C SER A 48 4.26 2.28 -26.30
N ASN A 49 5.13 1.36 -25.89
CA ASN A 49 4.84 -0.07 -26.03
C ASN A 49 3.57 -0.42 -25.23
N TYR A 50 2.90 -1.47 -25.67
CA TYR A 50 1.61 -1.94 -25.19
C TYR A 50 1.59 -3.47 -25.21
N GLY A 51 0.70 -4.14 -24.50
CA GLY A 51 0.68 -5.61 -24.48
C GLY A 51 0.16 -6.19 -23.17
N SER A 52 0.22 -7.52 -23.07
CA SER A 52 -0.20 -8.30 -21.89
C SER A 52 0.57 -7.95 -20.62
N GLU A 53 1.76 -7.38 -20.74
CA GLU A 53 2.65 -7.09 -19.62
C GLU A 53 2.26 -5.77 -18.91
N ILE A 54 1.57 -4.85 -19.59
CA ILE A 54 1.26 -3.52 -19.04
C ILE A 54 0.40 -3.65 -17.78
N TRP A 55 0.87 -3.07 -16.69
CA TRP A 55 0.15 -3.09 -15.41
C TRP A 55 -0.68 -1.82 -15.20
N VAL A 56 -0.07 -0.66 -15.41
CA VAL A 56 -0.70 0.66 -15.25
C VAL A 56 -0.10 1.65 -16.22
N ALA A 57 -0.80 2.75 -16.48
CA ALA A 57 -0.30 3.87 -17.25
C ALA A 57 0.00 5.08 -16.36
N ALA A 58 0.90 5.95 -16.82
CA ALA A 58 1.19 7.22 -16.17
C ALA A 58 1.61 8.29 -17.20
N PRO A 59 1.60 9.58 -16.83
CA PRO A 59 2.00 10.65 -17.73
C PRO A 59 3.45 10.47 -18.21
N GLY A 60 3.62 10.23 -19.51
CA GLY A 60 4.90 10.14 -20.19
C GLY A 60 5.10 11.23 -21.25
N GLY A 61 4.03 11.93 -21.63
CA GLY A 61 4.08 13.08 -22.54
C GLY A 61 4.04 12.73 -24.03
N ASP A 62 3.83 13.75 -24.85
CA ASP A 62 3.78 13.69 -26.31
C ASP A 62 4.22 15.04 -26.92
N LEU A 63 5.53 15.19 -27.10
CA LEU A 63 6.12 16.39 -27.72
C LEU A 63 5.86 16.45 -29.22
N ALA A 64 5.63 15.32 -29.88
CA ALA A 64 5.44 15.27 -31.32
C ALA A 64 4.13 15.95 -31.74
N ASN A 65 3.05 15.70 -30.98
CA ASN A 65 1.73 16.24 -31.30
C ASN A 65 1.43 17.58 -30.60
N TYR A 66 2.06 17.84 -29.44
CA TYR A 66 1.71 19.01 -28.61
C TYR A 66 2.88 19.97 -28.36
N GLY A 67 4.09 19.66 -28.85
CA GLY A 67 5.28 20.45 -28.51
C GLY A 67 5.56 20.42 -27.00
N THR A 68 6.18 21.46 -26.46
CA THR A 68 6.59 21.49 -25.05
C THR A 68 5.41 21.43 -24.06
N SER A 69 4.21 21.85 -24.44
CA SER A 69 3.03 21.73 -23.58
C SER A 69 2.57 20.28 -23.36
N GLY A 70 2.99 19.36 -24.24
CA GLY A 70 2.76 17.92 -24.05
C GLY A 70 3.91 17.19 -23.35
N GLY A 71 4.99 17.87 -22.99
CA GLY A 71 6.14 17.23 -22.35
C GLY A 71 6.02 17.10 -20.84
N VAL A 72 6.79 16.18 -20.27
CA VAL A 72 7.02 16.08 -18.83
C VAL A 72 8.23 16.95 -18.46
N LEU A 73 8.00 18.00 -17.68
CA LEU A 73 9.06 18.86 -17.18
C LEU A 73 9.96 18.09 -16.20
N SER A 74 11.24 17.98 -16.52
CA SER A 74 12.22 17.20 -15.75
C SER A 74 13.46 18.04 -15.45
N THR A 75 14.15 17.71 -14.36
CA THR A 75 15.47 18.29 -14.04
C THR A 75 16.54 17.70 -14.95
N VAL A 76 17.58 18.49 -15.26
CA VAL A 76 18.70 18.06 -16.12
C VAL A 76 20.06 18.23 -15.44
N PRO A 77 21.07 17.40 -15.77
CA PRO A 77 22.43 17.58 -15.27
C PRO A 77 22.99 18.98 -15.60
N GLY A 78 23.71 19.58 -14.65
CA GLY A 78 24.19 20.96 -14.77
C GLY A 78 23.19 22.01 -14.29
N GLY A 79 22.00 21.60 -13.83
CA GLY A 79 20.96 22.48 -13.28
C GLY A 79 19.92 22.89 -14.33
N GLY A 80 18.76 23.35 -13.86
CA GLY A 80 17.65 23.77 -14.71
C GLY A 80 16.66 22.65 -15.05
N TYR A 81 15.82 22.91 -16.06
CA TYR A 81 14.70 22.05 -16.44
C TYR A 81 14.56 21.95 -17.96
N ALA A 82 14.09 20.79 -18.42
CA ALA A 82 13.74 20.55 -19.81
C ALA A 82 12.50 19.65 -19.90
N TYR A 83 11.75 19.79 -20.99
CA TYR A 83 10.59 18.94 -21.27
C TYR A 83 11.05 17.69 -22.02
N TYR A 84 10.70 16.52 -21.49
CA TYR A 84 10.96 15.22 -22.11
C TYR A 84 9.67 14.45 -22.38
N GLN A 85 9.79 13.39 -23.16
CA GLN A 85 8.75 12.38 -23.29
C GLN A 85 9.34 10.97 -23.15
N GLY A 86 8.51 10.02 -22.73
CA GLY A 86 8.88 8.61 -22.71
C GLY A 86 8.15 7.82 -21.64
N THR A 87 8.10 6.50 -21.81
CA THR A 87 7.76 5.57 -20.71
C THR A 87 8.75 5.70 -19.55
N SER A 88 9.99 6.14 -19.83
CA SER A 88 10.98 6.52 -18.82
C SER A 88 10.54 7.71 -17.94
N MET A 89 9.67 8.60 -18.44
CA MET A 89 9.07 9.70 -17.66
C MET A 89 7.79 9.25 -16.95
N ALA A 90 7.07 8.26 -17.50
CA ALA A 90 5.91 7.65 -16.85
C ALA A 90 6.30 6.80 -15.63
N SER A 91 7.34 5.97 -15.73
CA SER A 91 7.80 5.10 -14.63
C SER A 91 8.08 5.81 -13.30
N PRO A 92 8.79 6.94 -13.23
CA PRO A 92 9.05 7.63 -11.97
C PRO A 92 7.78 8.19 -11.31
N HIS A 93 6.71 8.48 -12.06
CA HIS A 93 5.42 8.83 -11.45
C HIS A 93 4.85 7.66 -10.65
N VAL A 94 4.85 6.45 -11.26
CA VAL A 94 4.37 5.24 -10.58
C VAL A 94 5.28 4.87 -9.40
N ALA A 95 6.60 4.96 -9.56
CA ALA A 95 7.55 4.71 -8.47
C ALA A 95 7.35 5.70 -7.30
N GLY A 96 7.07 6.97 -7.60
CA GLY A 96 6.74 7.98 -6.59
C GLY A 96 5.44 7.65 -5.84
N VAL A 97 4.40 7.19 -6.54
CA VAL A 97 3.16 6.76 -5.89
C VAL A 97 3.39 5.54 -4.99
N VAL A 98 4.15 4.55 -5.45
CA VAL A 98 4.54 3.39 -4.62
C VAL A 98 5.29 3.83 -3.36
N ALA A 99 6.22 4.78 -3.48
CA ALA A 99 6.92 5.34 -2.33
C ALA A 99 5.98 6.05 -1.34
N LEU A 100 4.99 6.80 -1.83
CA LEU A 100 3.97 7.42 -0.99
C LEU A 100 3.08 6.39 -0.28
N MET A 101 2.73 5.29 -0.96
CA MET A 101 1.99 4.18 -0.35
C MET A 101 2.79 3.54 0.78
N LEU A 102 4.08 3.27 0.55
CA LEU A 102 4.98 2.73 1.58
C LEU A 102 5.22 3.70 2.73
N ALA A 103 5.24 5.01 2.46
CA ALA A 103 5.30 6.02 3.52
C ALA A 103 4.02 6.03 4.39
N ALA A 104 2.86 5.76 3.78
CA ALA A 104 1.59 5.66 4.50
C ALA A 104 1.41 4.31 5.21
N ASN A 105 2.02 3.24 4.69
CA ASN A 105 1.98 1.89 5.26
C ASN A 105 3.28 1.14 4.90
N PRO A 106 4.29 1.14 5.80
CA PRO A 106 5.60 0.54 5.54
C PRO A 106 5.58 -0.98 5.37
N ASP A 107 4.54 -1.66 5.84
CA ASP A 107 4.43 -3.13 5.84
C ASP A 107 3.82 -3.69 4.55
N LEU A 108 3.54 -2.84 3.56
CA LEU A 108 2.96 -3.28 2.30
C LEU A 108 3.94 -4.18 1.54
N THR A 109 3.50 -5.40 1.24
CA THR A 109 4.20 -6.32 0.35
C THR A 109 4.08 -5.88 -1.11
N PRO A 110 5.01 -6.28 -2.00
CA PRO A 110 4.91 -5.99 -3.44
C PRO A 110 3.57 -6.43 -4.06
N SER A 111 3.02 -7.57 -3.62
CA SER A 111 1.72 -8.05 -4.07
C SER A 111 0.56 -7.14 -3.65
N GLN A 112 0.58 -6.63 -2.41
CA GLN A 112 -0.42 -5.66 -1.95
C GLN A 112 -0.32 -4.35 -2.71
N ILE A 113 0.91 -3.86 -2.97
CA ILE A 113 1.13 -2.64 -3.76
C ILE A 113 0.51 -2.79 -5.15
N ARG A 114 0.75 -3.92 -5.83
CA ARG A 114 0.16 -4.20 -7.15
C ARG A 114 -1.37 -4.24 -7.12
N LEU A 115 -1.95 -4.84 -6.08
CA LEU A 115 -3.41 -4.91 -5.92
C LEU A 115 -4.03 -3.54 -5.65
N ILE A 116 -3.39 -2.71 -4.81
CA ILE A 116 -3.86 -1.35 -4.54
C ILE A 116 -3.79 -0.53 -5.82
N LEU A 117 -2.66 -0.54 -6.53
CA LEU A 117 -2.53 0.18 -7.80
C LEU A 117 -3.59 -0.27 -8.82
N ARG A 118 -3.82 -1.58 -8.95
CA ARG A 118 -4.88 -2.14 -9.80
C ARG A 118 -6.27 -1.63 -9.40
N GLY A 119 -6.60 -1.67 -8.11
CA GLY A 119 -7.94 -1.36 -7.61
C GLY A 119 -8.23 0.14 -7.53
N THR A 120 -7.22 0.98 -7.67
CA THR A 120 -7.33 2.45 -7.50
C THR A 120 -7.02 3.23 -8.77
N ALA A 121 -6.42 2.60 -9.78
CA ALA A 121 -6.19 3.22 -11.08
C ALA A 121 -7.49 3.76 -11.68
N SER A 122 -7.39 4.92 -12.33
CA SER A 122 -8.50 5.51 -13.08
C SER A 122 -8.55 4.83 -14.44
N ASP A 123 -9.58 4.01 -14.64
CA ASP A 123 -9.78 3.22 -15.86
C ASP A 123 -9.78 4.11 -17.12
N LEU A 124 -9.06 3.66 -18.14
CA LEU A 124 -8.90 4.33 -19.43
C LEU A 124 -9.04 3.29 -20.54
N GLY A 125 -9.64 3.67 -21.66
CA GLY A 125 -9.81 2.75 -22.78
C GLY A 125 -10.99 1.81 -22.57
N ALA A 126 -10.73 0.50 -22.68
CA ALA A 126 -11.77 -0.51 -22.51
C ALA A 126 -11.96 -0.82 -21.03
N ALA A 127 -13.21 -1.03 -20.60
CA ALA A 127 -13.50 -1.25 -19.19
C ALA A 127 -12.68 -2.40 -18.59
N GLY A 128 -11.95 -2.11 -17.51
CA GLY A 128 -11.10 -3.07 -16.81
C GLY A 128 -9.65 -3.06 -17.30
N TRP A 129 -9.03 -4.23 -17.41
CA TRP A 129 -7.67 -4.30 -17.91
C TRP A 129 -7.66 -4.28 -19.44
N ASP A 130 -6.80 -3.46 -20.03
CA ASP A 130 -6.50 -3.50 -21.47
C ASP A 130 -4.99 -3.40 -21.78
N PRO A 131 -4.57 -3.82 -22.99
CA PRO A 131 -3.15 -3.83 -23.35
C PRO A 131 -2.47 -2.46 -23.42
N TYR A 132 -3.24 -1.37 -23.51
CA TYR A 132 -2.72 -0.02 -23.75
C TYR A 132 -2.51 0.75 -22.46
N TYR A 133 -3.44 0.61 -21.51
CA TYR A 133 -3.45 1.34 -20.25
C TYR A 133 -3.25 0.43 -19.03
N GLY A 134 -3.20 -0.89 -19.21
CA GLY A 134 -3.23 -1.84 -18.11
C GLY A 134 -4.54 -1.70 -17.35
N TYR A 135 -4.47 -1.51 -16.03
CA TYR A 135 -5.64 -1.19 -15.20
C TYR A 135 -6.05 0.30 -15.22
N GLY A 136 -5.39 1.13 -16.05
CA GLY A 136 -5.68 2.55 -16.19
C GLY A 136 -4.57 3.47 -15.68
N LEU A 137 -4.89 4.75 -15.58
CA LEU A 137 -3.98 5.78 -15.12
C LEU A 137 -3.74 5.66 -13.61
N VAL A 138 -2.47 5.72 -13.18
CA VAL A 138 -2.13 5.73 -11.76
C VAL A 138 -2.83 6.87 -11.02
N ASN A 139 -3.47 6.54 -9.89
CA ASN A 139 -4.18 7.52 -9.04
C ASN A 139 -3.52 7.58 -7.66
N ALA A 140 -2.68 8.60 -7.44
CA ALA A 140 -1.90 8.73 -6.22
C ALA A 140 -2.79 8.85 -4.96
N GLU A 141 -3.83 9.68 -5.03
CA GLU A 141 -4.73 9.94 -3.90
C GLU A 141 -5.45 8.66 -3.47
N ALA A 142 -6.06 7.95 -4.43
CA ALA A 142 -6.80 6.73 -4.14
C ALA A 142 -5.88 5.62 -3.64
N ALA A 143 -4.69 5.46 -4.25
CA ALA A 143 -3.72 4.46 -3.83
C ALA A 143 -3.21 4.69 -2.40
N VAL A 144 -2.83 5.94 -2.06
CA VAL A 144 -2.32 6.29 -0.72
C VAL A 144 -3.43 6.17 0.34
N ARG A 145 -4.66 6.56 0.00
CA ARG A 145 -5.80 6.39 0.91
C ARG A 145 -6.01 4.92 1.26
N VAL A 146 -6.07 4.03 0.27
CA VAL A 146 -6.22 2.58 0.52
C VAL A 146 -5.04 2.02 1.30
N ALA A 147 -3.81 2.42 0.98
CA ALA A 147 -2.61 2.00 1.71
C ALA A 147 -2.71 2.32 3.22
N ARG A 148 -3.11 3.57 3.54
CA ARG A 148 -3.33 4.03 4.91
C ARG A 148 -4.50 3.31 5.58
N ASP A 149 -5.62 3.16 4.90
CA ASP A 149 -6.82 2.57 5.48
C ASP A 149 -6.61 1.07 5.79
N LEU A 150 -5.77 0.36 5.01
CA LEU A 150 -5.33 -1.00 5.33
C LEU A 150 -4.47 -1.06 6.59
N LEU A 151 -3.69 -0.03 6.89
CA LEU A 151 -2.95 0.07 8.15
C LEU A 151 -3.92 0.30 9.30
N SER A 152 -4.85 1.24 9.16
CA SER A 152 -5.89 1.52 10.15
C SER A 152 -6.78 0.30 10.43
N ALA A 153 -7.13 -0.49 9.41
CA ALA A 153 -7.90 -1.71 9.56
C ALA A 153 -7.19 -2.78 10.43
N ARG A 154 -5.85 -2.82 10.42
CA ARG A 154 -5.08 -3.70 11.32
C ARG A 154 -5.24 -3.30 12.78
N PHE A 155 -5.34 -2.00 13.06
CA PHE A 155 -5.50 -1.47 14.41
C PHE A 155 -6.95 -1.27 14.84
N SER A 156 -7.93 -1.46 13.95
CA SER A 156 -9.35 -1.26 14.27
C SER A 156 -10.07 -2.49 14.82
N GLU A 157 -9.42 -3.66 14.84
CA GLU A 157 -10.02 -4.92 15.30
C GLU A 157 -9.13 -5.67 16.29
N PHE A 158 -8.65 -4.98 17.33
CA PHE A 158 -7.94 -5.67 18.40
C PHE A 158 -8.72 -5.70 19.70
N TRP A 159 -8.74 -6.89 20.29
CA TRP A 159 -9.29 -7.13 21.60
C TRP A 159 -8.22 -6.87 22.63
N VAL A 160 -8.60 -6.14 23.68
CA VAL A 160 -7.84 -6.03 24.91
C VAL A 160 -8.50 -6.96 25.91
N ARG A 161 -7.78 -8.00 26.33
CA ARG A 161 -8.25 -9.01 27.27
C ARG A 161 -7.50 -8.89 28.59
N LEU A 162 -8.23 -8.97 29.68
CA LEU A 162 -7.69 -9.10 31.02
C LEU A 162 -7.89 -10.54 31.49
N ARG A 163 -6.81 -11.21 31.88
CA ARG A 163 -6.83 -12.58 32.39
C ARG A 163 -6.36 -12.67 33.83
N GLN A 164 -6.97 -13.59 34.57
CA GLN A 164 -6.47 -14.06 35.85
C GLN A 164 -6.24 -15.58 35.75
N GLY A 165 -4.98 -15.98 35.61
CA GLY A 165 -4.66 -17.35 35.21
C GLY A 165 -5.17 -17.65 33.80
N SER A 166 -5.95 -18.73 33.64
CA SER A 166 -6.55 -19.11 32.35
C SER A 166 -7.90 -18.43 32.06
N THR A 167 -8.49 -17.73 33.03
CA THR A 167 -9.82 -17.12 32.90
C THR A 167 -9.73 -15.70 32.35
N VAL A 168 -10.50 -15.40 31.30
CA VAL A 168 -10.74 -14.02 30.85
C VAL A 168 -11.73 -13.38 31.82
N VAL A 169 -11.32 -12.32 32.50
CA VAL A 169 -12.13 -11.61 33.51
C VAL A 169 -12.82 -10.38 32.95
N ALA A 170 -12.25 -9.79 31.89
CA ALA A 170 -12.84 -8.68 31.15
C ALA A 170 -12.22 -8.62 29.75
N GLU A 171 -12.99 -8.17 28.78
CA GLU A 171 -12.49 -7.89 27.43
C GLU A 171 -13.23 -6.72 26.80
N VAL A 172 -12.54 -6.01 25.91
CA VAL A 172 -13.11 -4.91 25.15
C VAL A 172 -12.40 -4.80 23.81
N GLN A 173 -13.15 -4.42 22.77
CA GLN A 173 -12.55 -4.06 21.50
C GLN A 173 -11.99 -2.63 21.59
N ALA A 174 -10.71 -2.44 21.26
CA ALA A 174 -10.12 -1.11 21.21
C ALA A 174 -10.66 -0.30 20.02
N ASP A 175 -10.66 1.02 20.15
CA ASP A 175 -11.02 1.91 19.05
C ASP A 175 -9.92 1.98 17.96
N GLN A 176 -10.18 2.69 16.86
CA GLN A 176 -9.24 2.84 15.75
C GLN A 176 -7.93 3.57 16.14
N GLY A 177 -7.90 4.26 17.28
CA GLY A 177 -6.72 4.90 17.85
C GLY A 177 -6.01 4.02 18.88
N GLY A 178 -6.49 2.81 19.11
CA GLY A 178 -5.99 1.87 20.10
C GLY A 178 -6.39 2.20 21.55
N ASN A 179 -7.36 3.09 21.76
CA ASN A 179 -7.87 3.38 23.09
C ASN A 179 -8.87 2.31 23.53
N PHE A 180 -8.88 2.01 24.81
CA PHE A 180 -9.78 1.05 25.42
C PHE A 180 -10.11 1.46 26.86
N THR A 181 -11.27 0.98 27.33
CA THR A 181 -11.67 1.08 28.73
C THR A 181 -12.26 -0.26 29.16
N LEU A 182 -11.69 -0.87 30.20
CA LEU A 182 -12.27 -2.02 30.89
C LEU A 182 -12.93 -1.51 32.17
N GLU A 183 -14.24 -1.63 32.26
CA GLU A 183 -15.01 -1.09 33.37
C GLU A 183 -15.07 -2.05 34.56
N ASN A 184 -15.13 -1.50 35.77
CA ASN A 184 -15.38 -2.27 37.01
C ASN A 184 -14.40 -3.44 37.27
N VAL A 185 -13.13 -3.28 36.91
CA VAL A 185 -12.11 -4.29 37.17
C VAL A 185 -11.80 -4.31 38.66
N SER A 186 -11.90 -5.48 39.29
CA SER A 186 -11.61 -5.65 40.72
C SER A 186 -10.12 -5.48 41.04
N ALA A 187 -9.80 -5.14 42.29
CA ALA A 187 -8.41 -5.13 42.74
C ALA A 187 -7.78 -6.53 42.66
N GLY A 188 -6.56 -6.63 42.11
CA GLY A 188 -5.90 -7.90 41.87
C GLY A 188 -4.71 -7.80 40.93
N SER A 189 -4.07 -8.95 40.67
CA SER A 189 -3.02 -9.10 39.67
C SER A 189 -3.57 -9.81 38.45
N TYR A 190 -3.25 -9.30 37.26
CA TYR A 190 -3.82 -9.74 35.99
C TYR A 190 -2.78 -9.73 34.88
N THR A 191 -3.02 -10.52 33.83
CA THR A 191 -2.33 -10.38 32.55
C THR A 191 -3.22 -9.60 31.60
N LEU A 192 -2.74 -8.46 31.12
CA LEU A 192 -3.36 -7.69 30.05
C LEU A 192 -2.76 -8.15 28.73
N GLU A 193 -3.61 -8.53 27.76
CA GLU A 193 -3.23 -9.05 26.46
C GLU A 193 -3.90 -8.23 25.36
N ALA A 194 -3.21 -8.00 24.25
CA ALA A 194 -3.80 -7.38 23.06
C ALA A 194 -3.47 -8.18 21.80
N GLY A 195 -4.45 -8.34 20.93
CA GLY A 195 -4.31 -9.07 19.66
C GLY A 195 -5.59 -9.05 18.83
N ASN A 196 -5.53 -9.59 17.61
CA ASN A 196 -6.72 -9.88 16.82
C ASN A 196 -7.25 -11.28 17.12
N ASP A 197 -8.57 -11.46 16.95
CA ASP A 197 -9.27 -12.74 17.02
C ASP A 197 -10.14 -12.84 15.76
N ARG A 198 -9.52 -13.24 14.62
CA ARG A 198 -10.19 -13.10 13.31
C ARG A 198 -11.14 -14.23 12.97
N ASP A 199 -11.03 -15.38 13.63
CA ASP A 199 -11.97 -16.49 13.46
C ASP A 199 -12.99 -16.61 14.60
N GLY A 200 -12.85 -15.78 15.65
CA GLY A 200 -13.78 -15.71 16.76
C GLY A 200 -13.68 -16.90 17.70
N ASP A 201 -12.53 -17.60 17.72
CA ASP A 201 -12.32 -18.79 18.54
C ASP A 201 -11.90 -18.49 19.99
N GLY A 202 -11.64 -17.22 20.31
CA GLY A 202 -11.23 -16.78 21.65
C GLY A 202 -9.71 -16.83 21.87
N VAL A 203 -8.91 -17.08 20.83
CA VAL A 203 -7.45 -17.08 20.85
C VAL A 203 -6.94 -15.83 20.14
N LEU A 204 -6.25 -14.97 20.90
CA LEU A 204 -5.62 -13.79 20.31
C LEU A 204 -4.41 -14.22 19.49
N GLY A 205 -4.39 -13.83 18.22
CA GLY A 205 -3.30 -14.08 17.29
C GLY A 205 -3.48 -15.29 16.37
N GLU A 206 -4.59 -16.03 16.45
CA GLU A 206 -4.82 -17.22 15.61
C GLU A 206 -6.26 -17.24 15.05
N PRO A 207 -6.44 -17.18 13.72
CA PRO A 207 -5.57 -16.54 12.76
C PRO A 207 -5.53 -15.03 13.06
N GLY A 208 -4.35 -14.46 13.24
CA GLY A 208 -4.25 -13.05 13.57
C GLY A 208 -2.85 -12.63 13.96
N GLU A 209 -2.77 -11.51 14.66
CA GLU A 209 -1.52 -11.03 15.25
C GLU A 209 -1.73 -10.84 16.75
N PHE A 210 -0.79 -11.36 17.54
CA PHE A 210 -0.71 -11.09 18.97
C PHE A 210 0.24 -9.91 19.18
N TYR A 211 -0.28 -8.80 19.68
CA TYR A 211 0.46 -7.55 19.82
C TYR A 211 1.31 -7.52 21.09
N GLY A 212 0.88 -8.19 22.14
CA GLY A 212 1.69 -8.33 23.34
C GLY A 212 0.87 -8.59 24.59
N SER A 213 1.61 -8.81 25.68
CA SER A 213 1.03 -8.91 27.02
C SER A 213 1.89 -8.22 28.06
N SER A 214 1.24 -7.83 29.16
CA SER A 214 1.90 -7.29 30.35
C SER A 214 1.17 -7.72 31.61
N THR A 215 1.91 -7.92 32.69
CA THR A 215 1.31 -8.13 34.01
C THR A 215 0.98 -6.76 34.62
N ILE A 216 -0.27 -6.58 35.03
CA ILE A 216 -0.75 -5.37 35.69
C ILE A 216 -1.27 -5.69 37.09
N ASN A 217 -1.08 -4.74 38.02
CA ASN A 217 -1.63 -4.81 39.36
C ASN A 217 -2.65 -3.68 39.52
N VAL A 218 -3.90 -4.05 39.76
CA VAL A 218 -5.02 -3.14 40.00
C VAL A 218 -5.14 -2.97 41.50
N ALA A 219 -4.80 -1.78 42.00
CA ALA A 219 -4.73 -1.51 43.44
C ALA A 219 -6.11 -1.35 44.10
N TYR A 220 -7.11 -0.89 43.36
CA TYR A 220 -8.48 -0.67 43.80
C TYR A 220 -9.45 -0.96 42.66
N THR A 221 -10.67 -1.38 43.00
CA THR A 221 -11.70 -1.63 41.99
C THR A 221 -12.04 -0.34 41.24
N GLY A 222 -12.06 -0.40 39.91
CA GLY A 222 -12.38 0.74 39.07
C GLY A 222 -12.13 0.47 37.58
N ASP A 223 -12.21 1.53 36.79
CA ASP A 223 -12.01 1.44 35.35
C ASP A 223 -10.51 1.46 35.00
N LEU A 224 -10.11 0.61 34.07
CA LEU A 224 -8.78 0.61 33.50
C LEU A 224 -8.82 1.21 32.10
N SER A 225 -8.09 2.29 31.88
CA SER A 225 -7.97 2.95 30.58
C SER A 225 -6.54 3.44 30.35
N GLY A 226 -6.14 3.57 29.08
CA GLY A 226 -4.87 4.21 28.70
C GLY A 226 -3.59 3.49 29.15
N ILE A 227 -3.66 2.21 29.53
CA ILE A 227 -2.46 1.43 29.88
C ILE A 227 -1.74 1.07 28.58
N GLY A 228 -0.58 1.69 28.36
CA GLY A 228 0.29 1.37 27.23
C GLY A 228 0.84 -0.05 27.33
N LEU A 229 0.49 -0.90 26.37
CA LEU A 229 1.18 -2.17 26.15
C LEU A 229 2.43 -1.89 25.32
N ASN A 230 3.58 -2.41 25.75
CA ASN A 230 4.81 -2.34 24.95
C ASN A 230 4.70 -3.38 23.83
N VAL A 231 3.98 -3.00 22.78
CA VAL A 231 3.81 -3.80 21.57
C VAL A 231 5.15 -3.82 20.84
N GLN A 232 5.82 -4.95 20.90
CA GLN A 232 7.03 -5.19 20.12
C GLN A 232 6.57 -5.78 18.78
N PRO A 233 6.61 -5.03 17.67
CA PRO A 233 6.38 -5.64 16.37
C PRO A 233 7.45 -6.70 16.14
N ARG A 234 7.04 -7.89 15.71
CA ARG A 234 7.96 -8.93 15.24
C ARG A 234 8.29 -8.74 13.77
#